data_AF-A0A831K8R7-F1
#
_entry.id   AF-A0A831K8R7-F1
#
_cell.length_a   1.000
_cell.length_b   1.000
_cell.length_c   1.000
_cell.angle_alpha   90.00
_cell.angle_beta   90.00
_cell.angle_gamma   90.00
#
_symmetry.space_group_name_H-M   'P 1'
#
loop_
_entity.id
_entity.type
_entity.pdbx_description
1 polymer ?
#
loop_
_entity_poly.entity_id
_entity_poly.type
_entity_poly.pdbx_seq_one_letter_code
_entity_poly.pdbx_strand_id
1 'polypeptide(L)'
;MNVNLVTDNKLYRLCTYYSSSPDIYAAYEEDISKSEESTQPVTILNTSILTEYGQYSYHKISLDDAKKLVITGFRSAVGHESTAKVISTLLGVDCPVNRIQYKQGIGETALVFKLNGRPKEGQILTFDDIEAIGYTWGRLKRMEA
;
A
#
# COMPACT_ATOMS: atom_id res chain seq x y z
N MET A 1 -25.39 -13.47 -16.34
CA MET A 1 -25.79 -12.17 -16.93
C MET A 1 -25.71 -11.16 -15.80
N ASN A 2 -24.91 -10.11 -15.92
CA ASN A 2 -24.73 -9.14 -14.84
C ASN A 2 -25.76 -8.03 -14.99
N VAL A 3 -26.58 -7.80 -13.97
CA VAL A 3 -27.59 -6.74 -13.96
C VAL A 3 -27.21 -5.76 -12.87
N ASN A 4 -27.02 -4.50 -13.25
CA ASN A 4 -26.85 -3.41 -12.30
C ASN A 4 -28.24 -2.88 -11.96
N LEU A 5 -28.59 -2.83 -10.67
CA LEU A 5 -29.82 -2.21 -10.19
C LEU A 5 -29.47 -0.97 -9.40
N VAL A 6 -30.20 0.11 -9.67
CA VAL A 6 -30.11 1.37 -8.94
C VAL A 6 -31.42 1.54 -8.17
N THR A 7 -31.34 1.53 -6.85
CA THR A 7 -32.45 1.84 -5.93
C THR A 7 -31.91 2.73 -4.83
N ASP A 8 -32.64 3.80 -4.47
CA ASP A 8 -32.26 4.74 -3.39
C ASP A 8 -30.82 5.26 -3.47
N ASN A 9 -30.39 5.68 -4.67
CA ASN A 9 -29.06 6.24 -4.94
C ASN A 9 -27.88 5.30 -4.60
N LYS A 10 -28.15 3.99 -4.46
CA LYS A 10 -27.16 2.93 -4.26
C LYS A 10 -27.13 2.01 -5.48
N LEU A 11 -25.92 1.62 -5.87
CA LEU A 11 -25.65 0.76 -7.01
C LEU A 11 -25.38 -0.65 -6.48
N TYR A 12 -26.10 -1.64 -6.97
CA TYR A 12 -26.00 -3.03 -6.53
C TYR A 12 -25.57 -3.94 -7.67
N ARG A 13 -24.69 -4.91 -7.39
CA ARG A 13 -24.24 -5.92 -8.36
C ARG A 13 -24.77 -7.30 -7.98
N LEU A 14 -25.69 -7.85 -8.76
CA LEU A 14 -26.06 -9.27 -8.64
C LEU A 14 -25.10 -10.14 -9.45
N CYS A 15 -24.32 -10.98 -8.78
CA CYS A 15 -23.54 -12.05 -9.40
C CYS A 15 -24.35 -13.35 -9.37
N THR A 16 -24.65 -13.90 -10.54
CA THR A 16 -25.26 -15.23 -10.67
C THR A 16 -24.16 -16.27 -10.83
N TYR A 17 -23.98 -17.16 -9.85
CA TYR A 17 -23.14 -18.35 -10.01
C TYR A 17 -24.02 -19.52 -10.43
N TYR A 18 -23.64 -20.20 -11.52
CA TYR A 18 -24.23 -21.49 -11.89
C TYR A 18 -23.65 -22.55 -10.95
N SER A 19 -24.37 -22.86 -9.89
CA SER A 19 -24.17 -24.07 -9.10
C SER A 19 -25.03 -25.18 -9.69
N SER A 20 -24.52 -26.41 -9.74
CA SER A 20 -25.17 -27.60 -10.32
C SER A 20 -26.42 -28.08 -9.55
N SER A 21 -27.03 -27.24 -8.71
CA SER A 21 -28.21 -27.55 -7.92
C SER A 21 -29.28 -26.46 -8.16
N PRO A 22 -30.51 -26.81 -8.61
CA PRO A 22 -31.51 -25.83 -9.06
C PRO A 22 -32.07 -24.87 -8.01
N ASP A 23 -31.78 -25.06 -6.71
CA ASP A 23 -32.65 -24.54 -5.65
C ASP A 23 -32.01 -23.52 -4.69
N ILE A 24 -30.85 -22.93 -4.99
CA ILE A 24 -30.31 -21.83 -4.17
C ILE A 24 -29.82 -20.68 -5.04
N TYR A 25 -30.70 -19.70 -5.26
CA TYR A 25 -30.34 -18.37 -5.72
C TYR A 25 -29.99 -17.50 -4.51
N ALA A 26 -28.73 -17.49 -4.10
CA ALA A 26 -28.25 -16.54 -3.08
C ALA A 26 -27.75 -15.27 -3.79
N ALA A 27 -28.51 -14.20 -3.71
CA ALA A 27 -28.03 -12.85 -4.01
C ALA A 27 -27.42 -12.28 -2.72
N TYR A 28 -26.17 -11.83 -2.77
CA TYR A 28 -25.53 -11.09 -1.69
C TYR A 28 -25.44 -9.62 -2.07
N GLU A 29 -25.79 -8.75 -1.13
CA GLU A 29 -25.73 -7.30 -1.28
C GLU A 29 -24.30 -6.83 -0.96
N GLU A 30 -23.58 -6.32 -1.95
CA GLU A 30 -22.34 -5.57 -1.72
C GLU A 30 -22.65 -4.06 -1.82
N ASP A 31 -22.48 -3.35 -0.70
CA ASP A 31 -22.63 -1.90 -0.63
C ASP A 31 -21.43 -1.24 -1.36
N ILE A 32 -21.63 -0.83 -2.63
CA ILE A 32 -20.59 -0.21 -3.49
C ILE A 32 -20.11 1.16 -2.93
N SER A 33 -20.75 1.67 -1.88
CA SER A 33 -20.34 2.92 -1.19
C SER A 33 -18.99 2.84 -0.46
N LYS A 34 -18.33 1.67 -0.42
CA LYS A 34 -17.08 1.45 0.32
C LYS A 34 -15.78 1.38 -0.50
N SER A 35 -15.80 1.62 -1.80
CA SER A 35 -14.57 1.51 -2.61
C SER A 35 -14.36 2.66 -3.60
N GLU A 36 -14.30 3.89 -3.09
CA GLU A 36 -13.40 4.88 -3.70
C GLU A 36 -12.02 4.72 -3.04
N GLU A 37 -11.32 3.64 -3.38
CA GLU A 37 -9.89 3.58 -3.09
C GLU A 37 -9.23 4.57 -4.05
N SER A 38 -8.91 5.76 -3.53
CA SER A 38 -8.37 6.86 -4.33
C SER A 38 -7.22 6.35 -5.20
N THR A 39 -7.27 6.64 -6.50
CA THR A 39 -6.24 6.30 -7.50
C THR A 39 -4.94 7.12 -7.33
N GLN A 40 -4.70 7.65 -6.12
CA GLN A 40 -3.51 8.42 -5.78
C GLN A 40 -2.30 7.47 -5.82
N PRO A 41 -1.20 7.84 -6.48
CA PRO A 41 -0.01 7.01 -6.53
C PRO A 41 0.57 6.84 -5.12
N VAL A 42 0.90 5.60 -4.76
CA VAL A 42 1.52 5.27 -3.47
C VAL A 42 2.90 5.91 -3.37
N THR A 43 3.27 6.39 -2.19
CA THR A 43 4.63 6.91 -1.95
C THR A 43 5.47 5.92 -1.13
N ILE A 44 6.66 5.56 -1.60
CA ILE A 44 7.59 4.71 -0.85
C ILE A 44 8.43 5.53 0.11
N LEU A 45 8.42 5.13 1.39
CA LEU A 45 9.24 5.69 2.46
C LEU A 45 10.23 4.65 2.98
N ASN A 46 11.43 5.07 3.35
CA ASN A 46 12.48 4.21 3.90
C ASN A 46 12.45 4.12 5.44
N THR A 47 11.45 4.72 6.10
CA THR A 47 11.25 4.63 7.54
C THR A 47 9.79 4.94 7.92
N SER A 48 9.38 4.51 9.11
CA SER A 48 8.06 4.80 9.68
C SER A 48 8.01 6.25 10.18
N ILE A 49 7.73 7.20 9.29
CA ILE A 49 7.61 8.62 9.62
C ILE A 49 6.23 9.16 9.27
N LEU A 50 5.61 9.88 10.20
CA LEU A 50 4.45 10.72 9.93
C LEU A 50 4.97 12.07 9.45
N THR A 51 4.67 12.43 8.20
CA THR A 51 5.24 13.62 7.56
C THR A 51 4.38 14.87 7.69
N GLU A 52 3.19 14.71 8.25
CA GLU A 52 2.25 15.78 8.57
C GLU A 52 1.41 15.37 9.80
N TYR A 53 0.82 16.34 10.51
CA TYR A 53 -0.06 16.05 11.65
C TYR A 53 -1.38 15.38 11.23
N GLY A 54 -2.03 14.74 12.19
CA GLY A 54 -3.37 14.16 12.05
C GLY A 54 -3.49 12.70 12.43
N GLN A 55 -4.57 12.07 12.01
CA GLN A 55 -4.86 10.67 12.30
C GLN A 55 -4.41 9.75 11.17
N TYR A 56 -3.75 8.64 11.52
CA TYR A 56 -3.21 7.67 10.57
C TYR A 56 -3.67 6.25 10.90
N SER A 57 -3.85 5.44 9.87
CA SER A 57 -3.83 3.98 9.99
C SER A 57 -2.47 3.46 9.54
N TYR A 58 -1.87 2.58 10.34
CA TYR A 58 -0.58 1.98 10.03
C TYR A 58 -0.60 0.49 10.35
N HIS A 59 -0.49 -0.34 9.31
CA HIS A 59 -0.55 -1.79 9.43
C HIS A 59 0.65 -2.45 8.78
N LYS A 60 1.20 -3.47 9.43
CA LYS A 60 2.18 -4.37 8.82
C LYS A 60 1.52 -5.11 7.66
N ILE A 61 2.23 -5.25 6.54
CA ILE A 61 1.76 -5.98 5.36
C ILE A 61 2.81 -6.99 4.88
N SER A 62 2.41 -7.92 4.03
CA SER A 62 3.31 -8.86 3.37
C SER A 62 4.09 -8.19 2.24
N LEU A 63 5.17 -8.83 1.77
CA LEU A 63 5.88 -8.39 0.56
C LEU A 63 4.98 -8.46 -0.69
N ASP A 64 4.10 -9.46 -0.77
CA ASP A 64 3.20 -9.61 -1.90
C ASP A 64 2.16 -8.49 -1.94
N ASP A 65 1.65 -8.06 -0.79
CA ASP A 65 0.76 -6.91 -0.73
C ASP A 65 1.49 -5.59 -1.01
N ALA A 66 2.76 -5.47 -0.58
CA ALA A 66 3.60 -4.34 -0.96
C ALA A 66 3.79 -4.25 -2.48
N LYS A 67 4.02 -5.37 -3.16
CA LYS A 67 4.11 -5.44 -4.64
C LYS A 67 2.79 -5.02 -5.30
N LYS A 68 1.65 -5.47 -4.78
CA LYS A 68 0.32 -5.06 -5.30
C LYS A 68 0.10 -3.56 -5.18
N LEU A 69 0.56 -2.93 -4.09
CA LEU A 69 0.39 -1.48 -3.89
C LEU A 69 1.14 -0.62 -4.91
N VAL A 70 2.25 -1.11 -5.45
CA VAL A 70 3.11 -0.35 -6.37
C VAL A 70 2.88 -0.69 -7.85
N ILE A 71 2.02 -1.68 -8.15
CA ILE A 71 1.82 -2.18 -9.52
C ILE A 71 1.26 -1.13 -10.48
N THR A 72 0.44 -0.21 -9.97
CA THR A 72 -0.16 0.88 -10.74
C THR A 72 0.77 2.09 -10.86
N GLY A 73 1.98 2.01 -10.31
CA GLY A 73 2.93 3.11 -10.22
C GLY A 73 3.02 3.69 -8.79
N PHE A 74 4.14 4.33 -8.52
CA PHE A 74 4.45 4.89 -7.21
C PHE A 74 5.39 6.10 -7.33
N ARG A 75 5.53 6.84 -6.23
CA ARG A 75 6.55 7.89 -6.04
C ARG A 75 7.59 7.38 -5.05
N SER A 76 8.87 7.58 -5.32
CA SER A 76 9.92 7.34 -4.31
C SER A 76 10.15 8.59 -3.48
N ALA A 77 10.28 8.44 -2.16
CA ALA A 77 10.86 9.42 -1.25
C ALA A 77 12.03 8.79 -0.46
N VAL A 78 12.73 7.84 -1.09
CA VAL A 78 13.87 7.12 -0.50
C VAL A 78 15.15 7.92 -0.72
N GLY A 79 15.83 8.29 0.36
CA GLY A 79 17.04 9.13 0.30
C GLY A 79 18.39 8.39 0.25
N HIS A 80 18.40 7.06 0.36
CA HIS A 80 19.63 6.24 0.42
C HIS A 80 19.69 5.23 -0.71
N GLU A 81 20.82 5.18 -1.43
CA GLU A 81 21.03 4.31 -2.59
C GLU A 81 20.95 2.82 -2.26
N SER A 82 21.58 2.37 -1.18
CA SER A 82 21.53 0.97 -0.76
C SER A 82 20.11 0.52 -0.41
N THR A 83 19.34 1.38 0.26
CA THR A 83 17.93 1.09 0.57
C THR A 83 17.08 1.06 -0.69
N ALA A 84 17.26 2.01 -1.61
CA ALA A 84 16.54 2.03 -2.90
C ALA A 84 16.82 0.76 -3.72
N LYS A 85 18.07 0.29 -3.74
CA LYS A 85 18.47 -0.96 -4.41
C LYS A 85 17.83 -2.20 -3.78
N VAL A 86 17.81 -2.29 -2.44
CA VAL A 86 17.13 -3.38 -1.72
C VAL A 86 15.63 -3.38 -2.04
N ILE A 87 14.97 -2.23 -1.90
CA ILE A 87 13.55 -2.07 -2.21
C ILE A 87 13.26 -2.48 -3.65
N SER A 88 14.10 -2.05 -4.60
CA SER A 88 13.94 -2.40 -6.02
C SER A 88 14.02 -3.90 -6.25
N THR A 89 15.00 -4.54 -5.62
CA THR A 89 15.20 -6.00 -5.70
C THR A 89 14.00 -6.76 -5.13
N LEU A 90 13.50 -6.34 -3.97
CA LEU A 90 12.41 -7.01 -3.27
C LEU A 90 11.07 -6.84 -3.98
N LEU A 91 10.77 -5.63 -4.46
CA LEU A 91 9.52 -5.32 -5.15
C LEU A 91 9.53 -5.77 -6.61
N GLY A 92 10.71 -5.97 -7.21
CA GLY A 92 10.86 -6.32 -8.63
C GLY A 92 10.58 -5.15 -9.58
N VAL A 93 10.71 -3.91 -9.10
CA VAL A 93 10.50 -2.66 -9.85
C VAL A 93 11.62 -1.69 -9.54
N ASP A 94 11.97 -0.80 -10.46
CA ASP A 94 13.02 0.21 -10.22
C ASP A 94 12.52 1.31 -9.26
N CYS A 95 13.06 1.33 -8.04
CA CYS A 95 12.80 2.36 -7.03
C CYS A 95 13.94 3.39 -7.07
N PRO A 96 13.74 4.58 -7.65
CA PRO A 96 14.81 5.57 -7.76
C PRO A 96 15.13 6.19 -6.40
N VAL A 97 16.37 6.61 -6.21
CA VAL A 97 16.74 7.49 -5.10
C VAL A 97 16.12 8.86 -5.35
N ASN A 98 15.32 9.32 -4.40
CA ASN A 98 14.67 10.62 -4.49
C ASN A 98 14.56 11.26 -3.09
N ARG A 99 15.53 12.12 -2.77
CA ARG A 99 15.61 12.80 -1.48
C ARG A 99 14.72 14.05 -1.50
N ILE A 100 13.45 13.85 -1.21
CA ILE A 100 12.45 14.92 -1.11
C ILE A 100 11.89 15.02 0.30
N GLN A 101 11.42 16.22 0.67
CA GLN A 101 10.58 16.39 1.83
C GLN A 101 9.13 16.06 1.45
N TYR A 102 8.76 14.79 1.57
CA TYR A 102 7.39 14.35 1.36
C TYR A 102 6.49 14.89 2.48
N LYS A 103 5.30 15.39 2.12
CA LYS A 103 4.23 15.77 3.04
C LYS A 103 2.97 15.01 2.66
N GLN A 104 2.54 14.10 3.53
CA GLN A 104 1.43 13.20 3.24
C GLN A 104 0.08 13.94 3.35
N GLY A 105 -0.65 13.99 2.24
CA GLY A 105 -2.01 14.51 2.17
C GLY A 105 -3.03 13.55 2.80
N ILE A 106 -4.20 14.09 3.17
CA ILE A 106 -5.33 13.28 3.65
C ILE A 106 -5.77 12.31 2.54
N GLY A 107 -5.97 11.05 2.87
CA GLY A 107 -6.32 9.99 1.94
C GLY A 107 -5.11 9.33 1.25
N GLU A 108 -3.94 9.96 1.25
CA GLU A 108 -2.75 9.39 0.61
C GLU A 108 -2.21 8.18 1.36
N THR A 109 -1.72 7.20 0.59
CA THR A 109 -1.10 5.98 1.11
C THR A 109 0.40 5.99 0.85
N ALA A 110 1.16 5.61 1.87
CA ALA A 110 2.58 5.36 1.80
C ALA A 110 2.90 3.88 2.06
N LEU A 111 3.79 3.32 1.24
CA LEU A 111 4.45 2.04 1.48
C LEU A 111 5.73 2.29 2.25
N VAL A 112 5.77 1.83 3.49
CA VAL A 112 6.90 2.01 4.39
C VAL A 112 7.78 0.76 4.38
N PHE A 113 9.03 0.91 3.99
CA PHE A 113 10.10 -0.04 4.25
C PHE A 113 10.76 0.30 5.58
N LYS A 114 10.64 -0.58 6.59
CA LYS A 114 11.12 -0.33 7.94
C LYS A 114 12.18 -1.37 8.33
N LEU A 115 13.38 -0.92 8.69
CA LEU A 115 14.39 -1.80 9.29
C LEU A 115 13.95 -2.24 10.70
N ASN A 116 14.22 -3.50 11.05
CA ASN A 116 13.83 -4.08 12.34
C ASN A 116 14.82 -3.75 13.47
N GLY A 117 16.00 -3.23 13.13
CA GLY A 117 17.03 -2.78 14.06
C GLY A 117 17.54 -1.39 13.71
N ARG A 118 18.32 -0.80 14.62
CA ARG A 118 18.90 0.53 14.44
C ARG A 118 20.35 0.40 13.93
N PRO A 119 20.67 0.95 12.76
CA PRO A 119 22.05 1.08 12.29
C PRO A 119 22.90 1.90 13.26
N LYS A 120 24.22 1.72 13.22
CA LYS A 120 25.13 2.64 13.91
C LYS A 120 25.01 4.03 13.29
N GLU A 121 25.17 5.06 14.12
CA GLU A 121 25.13 6.43 13.65
C GLU A 121 26.21 6.68 12.58
N GLY A 122 25.82 7.34 11.49
CA GLY A 122 26.71 7.61 10.35
C GLY A 122 27.06 6.40 9.48
N GLN A 123 26.58 5.20 9.80
CA GLN A 123 26.86 4.00 9.01
C GLN A 123 26.09 4.02 7.68
N ILE A 124 26.82 3.88 6.58
CA ILE A 124 26.24 3.53 5.28
C ILE A 124 26.03 2.02 5.26
N LEU A 125 24.78 1.59 5.15
CA LEU A 125 24.43 0.17 5.09
C LEU A 125 24.67 -0.40 3.70
N THR A 126 25.27 -1.58 3.64
CA THR A 126 25.28 -2.45 2.46
C THR A 126 23.98 -3.25 2.35
N PHE A 127 23.83 -4.00 1.25
CA PHE A 127 22.72 -4.94 1.09
C PHE A 127 22.73 -6.01 2.19
N ASP A 128 23.89 -6.61 2.45
CA ASP A 128 24.05 -7.67 3.44
C ASP A 128 23.76 -7.17 4.86
N ASP A 129 24.12 -5.93 5.18
CA ASP A 129 23.77 -5.32 6.46
C ASP A 129 22.24 -5.20 6.63
N ILE A 130 21.51 -4.82 5.57
CA ILE A 130 20.05 -4.67 5.61
C ILE A 130 19.36 -6.02 5.78
N GLU A 131 19.83 -7.06 5.08
CA GLU A 131 19.32 -8.43 5.25
C GLU A 131 19.59 -8.96 6.66
N ALA A 132 20.78 -8.71 7.21
CA ALA A 132 21.14 -9.14 8.57
C ALA A 132 20.31 -8.43 9.66
N ILE A 133 20.05 -7.12 9.49
CA ILE A 133 19.17 -6.35 10.38
C ILE A 133 17.71 -6.80 10.25
N GLY A 134 17.32 -7.23 9.05
CA GLY A 134 15.95 -7.55 8.68
C GLY A 134 15.06 -6.32 8.55
N TYR A 135 13.93 -6.50 7.89
CA TYR A 135 12.97 -5.43 7.62
C TYR A 135 11.53 -5.91 7.66
N THR A 136 10.62 -4.95 7.67
CA THR A 136 9.18 -5.15 7.56
C THR A 136 8.58 -4.12 6.62
N TRP A 137 7.46 -4.49 6.00
CA TRP A 137 6.65 -3.60 5.19
C TRP A 137 5.44 -3.12 5.99
N GLY A 138 5.07 -1.86 5.80
CA GLY A 138 3.83 -1.33 6.36
C GLY A 138 3.10 -0.43 5.40
N ARG A 139 1.77 -0.46 5.44
CA ARG A 139 0.89 0.48 4.74
C ARG A 139 0.46 1.58 5.71
N LEU A 140 0.90 2.80 5.44
CA LEU A 140 0.59 3.99 6.21
C LEU A 140 -0.39 4.87 5.43
N LYS A 141 -1.59 5.11 5.94
CA LYS A 141 -2.57 5.99 5.30
C LYS A 141 -2.97 7.12 6.24
N ARG A 142 -2.91 8.36 5.78
CA ARG A 142 -3.44 9.52 6.52
C ARG A 142 -4.95 9.57 6.32
N MET A 143 -5.68 9.64 7.42
CA MET A 143 -7.14 9.61 7.43
C MET A 143 -7.72 11.00 7.62
N GLU A 144 -7.12 11.81 8.50
CA GLU A 144 -7.65 13.12 8.92
C GLU A 144 -6.51 14.12 9.22
N ALA A 145 -6.89 15.38 9.39
CA ALA A 145 -5.98 16.50 9.65
C ALA A 145 -5.41 16.50 11.07
#